data_AF-A0A243QXL4-F1
#
_entry.id   AF-A0A243QXL4-F1
#
_cell.length_a   1.000
_cell.length_b   1.000
_cell.length_c   1.000
_cell.angle_alpha   90.00
_cell.angle_beta   90.00
_cell.angle_gamma   90.00
#
_symmetry.space_group_name_H-M   'P 1'
#
loop_
_entity.id
_entity.type
_entity.pdbx_description
1 polymer ?
#
loop_
_entity_poly.entity_id
_entity_poly.type
_entity_poly.pdbx_seq_one_letter_code
_entity_poly.pdbx_strand_id
1 'polypeptide(L)'
;MTSDLGEVKDGWRIVGLVVRIALLLILLAGALIAGLSFFPSSRTLGEFRAAVAADRVSAVTYRAGGEQQELYQVRWAEGPLVWHEIDTVPVRDGSRSYTVVELTRDIAGGSADVTRLDRRSGNQGILPGWPFQVPLSGWVIWTGTAWWATSLIMLASVPRLGNRWAWFWLFTVGQIGAIVFLVLEPRPLWSRAGERPAPRGRLTGAQGCLASIVLGLLSAAGAAGVGRLAGLVLG
;
A
#
# COMPACT_ATOMS: atom_id res chain seq x y z
N MET A 1 -10.23 0.74 48.45
CA MET A 1 -9.58 -0.31 47.61
C MET A 1 -10.18 -0.46 46.22
N THR A 2 -11.12 0.39 45.78
CA THR A 2 -11.72 0.34 44.43
C THR A 2 -11.12 1.34 43.43
N SER A 3 -10.29 2.29 43.89
CA SER A 3 -9.63 3.30 43.05
C SER A 3 -8.56 2.71 42.13
N ASP A 4 -7.72 1.81 42.64
CA ASP A 4 -6.60 1.23 41.86
C ASP A 4 -7.04 0.40 40.65
N LEU A 5 -8.21 -0.25 40.74
CA LEU A 5 -8.75 -1.06 39.65
C LEU A 5 -9.32 -0.22 38.50
N GLY A 6 -9.69 1.04 38.75
CA GLY A 6 -10.16 1.97 37.72
C GLY A 6 -9.01 2.49 36.86
N GLU A 7 -7.93 2.89 37.50
CA GLU A 7 -6.75 3.50 36.86
C GLU A 7 -6.04 2.51 35.91
N VAL A 8 -5.90 1.24 36.32
CA VAL A 8 -5.32 0.19 35.47
C VAL A 8 -6.17 -0.05 34.20
N LYS A 9 -7.49 -0.06 34.32
CA LYS A 9 -8.39 -0.29 33.17
C LYS A 9 -8.34 0.85 32.16
N ASP A 10 -8.17 2.09 32.63
CA ASP A 10 -8.06 3.24 31.75
C ASP A 10 -6.69 3.31 31.07
N GLY A 11 -5.62 2.90 31.74
CA GLY A 11 -4.29 2.72 31.13
C GLY A 11 -4.32 1.77 29.93
N TRP A 12 -4.91 0.58 30.07
CA TRP A 12 -5.03 -0.39 28.97
C TRP A 12 -5.85 0.14 27.78
N ARG A 13 -6.87 0.97 28.04
CA ARG A 13 -7.68 1.58 26.98
C ARG A 13 -6.87 2.60 26.18
N ILE A 14 -6.08 3.43 26.86
CA ILE A 14 -5.21 4.42 26.22
C ILE A 14 -4.17 3.71 25.35
N VAL A 15 -3.49 2.71 25.91
CA VAL A 15 -2.49 1.90 25.17
C VAL A 15 -3.13 1.26 23.93
N GLY A 16 -4.31 0.64 24.08
CA GLY A 16 -5.02 0.05 22.95
C GLY A 16 -5.39 1.07 21.87
N LEU A 17 -5.79 2.28 22.26
CA LEU A 17 -6.09 3.36 21.32
C LEU A 17 -4.83 3.85 20.60
N VAL A 18 -3.72 4.04 21.31
CA VAL A 18 -2.44 4.47 20.74
C VAL A 18 -1.94 3.45 19.72
N VAL A 19 -1.93 2.17 20.07
CA VAL A 19 -1.54 1.08 19.15
C VAL A 19 -2.44 1.08 17.92
N ARG A 20 -3.74 1.23 18.10
CA ARG A 20 -4.71 1.29 17.00
C ARG A 20 -4.46 2.47 16.06
N ILE A 21 -4.20 3.66 16.60
CA ILE A 21 -3.89 4.85 15.80
C ILE A 21 -2.56 4.66 15.05
N ALA A 22 -1.52 4.14 15.72
CA ALA A 22 -0.24 3.88 15.10
C ALA A 22 -0.35 2.89 13.92
N LEU A 23 -1.03 1.76 14.12
CA LEU A 23 -1.29 0.78 13.06
C LEU A 23 -2.08 1.40 11.90
N LEU A 24 -3.10 2.22 12.21
CA LEU A 24 -3.92 2.88 11.20
C LEU A 24 -3.09 3.85 10.36
N LEU A 25 -2.24 4.67 10.99
CA LEU A 25 -1.37 5.61 10.30
C LEU A 25 -0.36 4.90 9.39
N ILE A 26 0.25 3.81 9.85
CA ILE A 26 1.18 3.00 9.03
C ILE A 26 0.45 2.43 7.81
N LEU A 27 -0.74 1.85 8.00
CA LEU A 27 -1.52 1.28 6.90
C LEU A 27 -2.00 2.34 5.91
N LEU A 28 -2.44 3.51 6.38
CA LEU A 28 -2.83 4.63 5.51
C LEU A 28 -1.63 5.18 4.73
N ALA A 29 -0.47 5.31 5.36
CA ALA A 29 0.76 5.71 4.68
C ALA A 29 1.17 4.69 3.61
N GLY A 30 1.17 3.39 3.93
CA GLY A 30 1.43 2.33 2.96
C GLY A 30 0.44 2.30 1.81
N ALA A 31 -0.85 2.54 2.08
CA ALA A 31 -1.89 2.61 1.05
C ALA A 31 -1.70 3.84 0.15
N LEU A 32 -1.34 4.99 0.72
CA LEU A 32 -1.04 6.20 -0.04
C LEU A 32 0.18 6.01 -0.95
N ILE A 33 1.29 5.50 -0.41
CA ILE A 33 2.53 5.25 -1.18
C ILE A 33 2.24 4.28 -2.33
N ALA A 34 1.53 3.18 -2.07
CA ALA A 34 1.15 2.24 -3.12
C ALA A 34 0.25 2.89 -4.17
N GLY A 35 -0.77 3.64 -3.74
CA GLY A 35 -1.67 4.37 -4.62
C GLY A 35 -0.90 5.29 -5.56
N LEU A 36 0.02 6.10 -5.04
CA LEU A 36 0.86 7.00 -5.84
C LEU A 36 1.77 6.24 -6.82
N SER A 37 2.29 5.07 -6.43
CA SER A 37 3.12 4.25 -7.32
C SER A 37 2.37 3.65 -8.52
N PHE A 38 1.03 3.59 -8.47
CA PHE A 38 0.21 3.15 -9.60
C PHE A 38 -0.04 4.25 -10.64
N PHE A 39 0.15 5.52 -10.27
CA PHE A 39 -0.07 6.68 -11.15
C PHE A 39 1.19 7.55 -11.22
N PRO A 40 2.32 6.99 -11.72
CA PRO A 40 3.53 7.76 -11.90
C PRO A 40 3.31 8.87 -12.94
N SER A 41 3.99 10.00 -12.76
CA SER A 41 3.99 11.08 -13.77
C SER A 41 4.92 10.72 -14.93
N SER A 42 4.51 11.06 -16.15
CA SER A 42 5.30 10.84 -17.36
C SER A 42 6.55 11.72 -17.40
N ARG A 43 7.72 11.12 -17.61
CA ARG A 43 9.03 11.81 -17.69
C ARG A 43 9.93 11.16 -18.75
N THR A 44 10.96 11.88 -19.15
CA THR A 44 11.90 11.47 -20.20
C THR A 44 13.11 10.70 -19.63
N LEU A 45 13.80 9.95 -20.50
CA LEU A 45 15.05 9.27 -20.13
C LEU A 45 16.16 10.26 -19.71
N GLY A 46 16.19 11.45 -20.32
CA GLY A 46 17.13 12.51 -19.95
C GLY A 46 16.89 13.03 -18.53
N GLU A 47 15.63 13.23 -18.15
CA GLU A 47 15.26 13.62 -16.79
C GLU A 47 15.60 12.53 -15.77
N PHE A 48 15.36 11.25 -16.11
CA PHE A 48 15.80 10.14 -15.27
C PHE A 48 17.32 10.18 -15.01
N ARG A 49 18.14 10.28 -16.07
CA ARG A 49 19.60 10.36 -15.92
C ARG A 49 20.04 11.59 -15.13
N ALA A 50 19.39 12.73 -15.33
CA ALA A 50 19.66 13.93 -14.55
C ALA A 50 19.30 13.75 -13.06
N ALA A 51 18.20 13.06 -12.74
CA ALA A 51 17.82 12.74 -11.38
C ALA A 51 18.80 11.76 -10.71
N VAL A 52 19.26 10.74 -11.44
CA VAL A 52 20.26 9.78 -10.96
C VAL A 52 21.60 10.47 -10.72
N ALA A 53 22.05 11.31 -11.66
CA ALA A 53 23.30 12.07 -11.52
C ALA A 53 23.27 13.05 -10.33
N ALA A 54 22.08 13.52 -9.94
CA ALA A 54 21.87 14.37 -8.78
C ALA A 54 21.61 13.60 -7.46
N ASP A 55 21.72 12.26 -7.46
CA ASP A 55 21.41 11.36 -6.34
C ASP A 55 20.03 11.61 -5.70
N ARG A 56 19.04 11.99 -6.53
CA ARG A 56 17.65 12.21 -6.09
C ARG A 56 16.79 10.96 -6.14
N VAL A 57 17.26 9.93 -6.83
CA VAL A 57 16.50 8.69 -7.04
C VAL A 57 16.63 7.79 -5.83
N SER A 58 15.52 7.57 -5.12
CA SER A 58 15.48 6.67 -3.96
C SER A 58 15.15 5.23 -4.33
N ALA A 59 14.39 5.03 -5.41
CA ALA A 59 13.99 3.71 -5.87
C ALA A 59 13.84 3.67 -7.39
N VAL A 60 14.17 2.53 -8.00
CA VAL A 60 14.00 2.24 -9.41
C VAL A 60 13.32 0.90 -9.57
N THR A 61 12.23 0.87 -10.34
CA THR A 61 11.58 -0.37 -10.77
C THR A 61 11.56 -0.45 -12.28
N TYR A 62 11.89 -1.62 -12.83
CA TYR A 62 11.97 -1.77 -14.27
C TYR A 62 11.43 -3.11 -14.76
N ARG A 63 10.93 -3.13 -16.00
CA ARG A 63 10.61 -4.35 -16.74
C ARG A 63 11.48 -4.45 -17.97
N ALA A 64 12.11 -5.61 -18.11
CA ALA A 64 12.91 -5.97 -19.27
C ALA A 64 12.35 -7.22 -19.95
N GLY A 65 12.62 -7.37 -21.24
CA GLY A 65 12.37 -8.61 -21.96
C GLY A 65 13.03 -8.61 -23.34
N GLY A 66 12.68 -9.59 -24.15
CA GLY A 66 13.39 -9.86 -25.41
C GLY A 66 14.77 -10.49 -25.16
N GLU A 67 15.42 -10.93 -26.23
CA GLU A 67 16.75 -11.56 -26.16
C GLU A 67 17.83 -10.57 -25.69
N GLN A 68 17.67 -9.29 -26.03
CA GLN A 68 18.61 -8.23 -25.70
C GLN A 68 18.35 -7.55 -24.35
N GLN A 69 17.37 -8.05 -23.56
CA GLN A 69 16.95 -7.44 -22.30
C GLN A 69 16.62 -5.93 -22.44
N GLU A 70 15.84 -5.59 -23.46
CA GLU A 70 15.37 -4.23 -23.68
C GLU A 70 14.39 -3.83 -22.59
N LEU A 71 14.48 -2.58 -22.15
CA LEU A 71 13.59 -2.01 -21.16
C LEU A 71 12.31 -1.54 -21.83
N TYR A 72 11.18 -2.10 -21.39
CA TYR A 72 9.84 -1.69 -21.86
C TYR A 72 9.12 -0.83 -20.84
N GLN A 73 9.62 -0.76 -19.62
CA GLN A 73 9.09 0.08 -18.56
C GLN A 73 10.21 0.41 -17.59
N VAL A 74 10.39 1.69 -17.30
CA VAL A 74 11.26 2.17 -16.23
C VAL A 74 10.43 3.16 -15.42
N ARG A 75 10.34 2.89 -14.12
CA ARG A 75 9.72 3.76 -13.13
C ARG A 75 10.75 4.07 -12.06
N TRP A 76 10.74 5.27 -11.55
CA TRP A 76 11.61 5.65 -10.44
C TRP A 76 10.88 6.57 -9.48
N ALA A 77 11.45 6.72 -8.29
CA ALA A 77 10.91 7.59 -7.27
C ALA A 77 11.96 8.58 -6.78
N GLU A 78 11.56 9.83 -6.59
CA GLU A 78 12.32 10.88 -5.91
C GLU A 78 11.76 11.03 -4.48
N GLY A 79 12.01 10.01 -3.64
CA GLY A 79 11.39 9.86 -2.32
C GLY A 79 10.14 8.97 -2.34
N PRO A 80 9.40 8.85 -1.21
CA PRO A 80 8.33 7.86 -1.09
C PRO A 80 7.04 8.19 -1.86
N LEU A 81 6.82 9.48 -2.18
CA LEU A 81 5.53 9.96 -2.71
C LEU A 81 5.58 10.37 -4.18
N VAL A 82 6.75 10.67 -4.72
CA VAL A 82 6.90 11.19 -6.08
C VAL A 82 7.40 10.07 -6.97
N TRP A 83 6.52 9.56 -7.83
CA TRP A 83 6.80 8.47 -8.76
C TRP A 83 6.75 8.97 -10.20
N HIS A 84 7.69 8.50 -11.00
CA HIS A 84 7.85 8.87 -12.40
C HIS A 84 7.94 7.61 -13.27
N GLU A 85 7.48 7.71 -14.51
CA GLU A 85 7.53 6.65 -15.52
C GLU A 85 8.00 7.20 -16.87
N ILE A 86 8.77 6.40 -17.61
CA ILE A 86 9.10 6.70 -19.01
C ILE A 86 8.01 6.14 -19.92
N ASP A 87 7.24 7.03 -20.57
CA ASP A 87 6.07 6.66 -21.40
C ASP A 87 6.42 6.02 -22.75
N THR A 88 7.68 6.10 -23.19
CA THR A 88 8.10 5.51 -24.46
C THR A 88 8.36 4.01 -24.31
N VAL A 89 7.66 3.19 -25.10
CA VAL A 89 7.86 1.73 -25.15
C VAL A 89 8.29 1.30 -26.56
N PRO A 90 9.44 0.61 -26.72
CA PRO A 90 10.48 0.41 -25.71
C PRO A 90 11.08 1.74 -25.26
N VAL A 91 11.71 1.75 -24.08
CA VAL A 91 12.46 2.92 -23.62
C VAL A 91 13.59 3.14 -24.61
N ARG A 92 13.63 4.32 -25.23
CA ARG A 92 14.60 4.64 -26.28
C ARG A 92 15.51 5.78 -25.87
N ASP A 93 16.76 5.66 -26.27
CA ASP A 93 17.74 6.73 -26.27
C ASP A 93 18.06 7.10 -27.73
N GLY A 94 17.35 8.08 -28.26
CA GLY A 94 17.37 8.39 -29.68
C GLY A 94 16.89 7.23 -30.55
N SER A 95 17.80 6.64 -31.34
CA SER A 95 17.50 5.51 -32.23
C SER A 95 17.73 4.13 -31.61
N ARG A 96 18.31 4.05 -30.41
CA ARG A 96 18.69 2.79 -29.75
C ARG A 96 17.73 2.44 -28.61
N SER A 97 17.45 1.16 -28.43
CA SER A 97 16.73 0.64 -27.26
C SER A 97 17.60 0.74 -26.02
N TYR A 98 17.03 1.23 -24.93
CA TYR A 98 17.69 1.29 -23.63
C TYR A 98 17.64 -0.09 -22.95
N THR A 99 18.79 -0.58 -22.49
CA THR A 99 18.95 -1.96 -21.99
C THR A 99 19.18 -2.02 -20.48
N VAL A 100 18.99 -3.20 -19.87
CA VAL A 100 19.31 -3.42 -18.44
C VAL A 100 20.78 -3.10 -18.13
N VAL A 101 21.69 -3.36 -19.06
CA VAL A 101 23.13 -3.08 -18.88
C VAL A 101 23.39 -1.58 -18.77
N GLU A 102 22.72 -0.79 -19.61
CA GLU A 102 22.83 0.67 -19.58
C GLU A 102 22.17 1.25 -18.32
N LEU A 103 20.99 0.75 -17.93
CA LEU A 103 20.37 1.12 -16.66
C LEU A 103 21.28 0.83 -15.46
N THR A 104 21.84 -0.36 -15.40
CA THR A 104 22.76 -0.77 -14.32
C THR A 104 24.00 0.13 -14.29
N ARG A 105 24.52 0.53 -15.46
CA ARG A 105 25.65 1.46 -15.56
C ARG A 105 25.28 2.84 -15.04
N ASP A 106 24.12 3.36 -15.44
CA ASP A 106 23.67 4.71 -15.06
C ASP A 106 23.43 4.81 -13.54
N ILE A 107 22.97 3.74 -12.89
CA ILE A 107 22.69 3.71 -11.44
C ILE A 107 23.86 3.20 -10.58
N ALA A 108 24.96 2.70 -11.17
CA ALA A 108 26.06 2.04 -10.44
C ALA A 108 26.75 2.94 -9.38
N GLY A 109 26.57 4.26 -9.45
CA GLY A 109 27.11 5.22 -8.48
C GLY A 109 26.09 5.74 -7.46
N GLY A 110 24.81 5.36 -7.55
CA GLY A 110 23.74 5.88 -6.72
C GLY A 110 23.38 4.98 -5.55
N SER A 111 22.67 5.54 -4.56
CA SER A 111 22.14 4.82 -3.40
C SER A 111 20.75 4.19 -3.62
N ALA A 112 20.22 4.29 -4.84
CA ALA A 112 18.86 3.87 -5.17
C ALA A 112 18.62 2.37 -4.94
N ASP A 113 17.45 2.04 -4.37
CA ASP A 113 16.97 0.65 -4.28
C ASP A 113 16.43 0.21 -5.65
N VAL A 114 16.94 -0.90 -6.20
CA VAL A 114 16.66 -1.32 -7.57
C VAL A 114 15.90 -2.64 -7.56
N THR A 115 14.65 -2.61 -8.00
CA THR A 115 13.77 -3.77 -8.04
C THR A 115 13.36 -4.11 -9.47
N ARG A 116 13.70 -5.33 -9.91
CA ARG A 116 13.22 -5.87 -11.19
C ARG A 116 11.77 -6.34 -11.05
N LEU A 117 10.87 -5.82 -11.89
CA LEU A 117 9.50 -6.30 -11.98
C LEU A 117 9.45 -7.48 -12.96
N ASP A 118 9.45 -8.71 -12.43
CA ASP A 118 9.33 -9.88 -13.28
C ASP A 118 7.91 -10.03 -13.87
N ARG A 119 7.83 -10.29 -15.17
CA ARG A 119 6.58 -10.52 -15.94
C ARG A 119 5.77 -11.73 -15.43
N ARG A 120 6.35 -12.53 -14.53
CA ARG A 120 5.78 -13.78 -14.02
C ARG A 120 4.91 -13.63 -12.77
N SER A 121 4.36 -12.44 -12.51
CA SER A 121 3.31 -12.28 -11.49
C SER A 121 1.89 -12.55 -12.01
N GLY A 122 1.75 -13.14 -13.21
CA GLY A 122 0.49 -13.74 -13.69
C GLY A 122 0.06 -14.99 -12.89
N ASN A 123 0.89 -15.45 -11.94
CA ASN A 123 0.55 -16.49 -10.97
C ASN A 123 0.56 -15.94 -9.53
N GLN A 124 0.14 -14.68 -9.34
CA GLN A 124 -0.32 -14.25 -8.03
C GLN A 124 -1.50 -15.15 -7.69
N GLY A 125 -1.31 -16.10 -6.78
CA GLY A 125 -2.37 -16.99 -6.32
C GLY A 125 -3.50 -16.20 -5.66
N ILE A 126 -4.29 -16.86 -4.81
CA ILE A 126 -5.41 -16.24 -4.06
C ILE A 126 -4.92 -15.11 -3.09
N LEU A 127 -3.62 -14.85 -3.02
CA LEU A 127 -3.03 -13.82 -2.17
C LEU A 127 -3.14 -12.44 -2.83
N PRO A 128 -3.64 -11.41 -2.11
CA PRO A 128 -3.77 -10.07 -2.65
C PRO A 128 -2.41 -9.48 -3.02
N GLY A 129 -2.34 -8.82 -4.18
CA GLY A 129 -1.12 -8.20 -4.68
C GLY A 129 -0.61 -7.06 -3.78
N TRP A 130 -1.50 -6.34 -3.11
CA TRP A 130 -1.20 -5.34 -2.09
C TRP A 130 -1.56 -5.90 -0.69
N PRO A 131 -0.82 -5.64 0.42
CA PRO A 131 0.18 -4.60 0.67
C PRO A 131 1.64 -4.92 0.30
N PHE A 132 1.90 -6.05 -0.34
CA PHE A 132 3.27 -6.54 -0.54
C PHE A 132 3.95 -6.06 -1.83
N GLN A 133 3.22 -5.32 -2.68
CA GLN A 133 3.74 -4.73 -3.92
C GLN A 133 4.17 -3.27 -3.77
N VAL A 134 4.34 -2.75 -2.54
CA VAL A 134 4.86 -1.40 -2.35
C VAL A 134 6.31 -1.37 -2.87
N PRO A 135 6.65 -0.50 -3.82
CA PRO A 135 7.97 -0.50 -4.47
C PRO A 135 9.10 0.15 -3.61
N LEU A 136 8.97 0.12 -2.28
CA LEU A 136 9.96 0.62 -1.33
C LEU A 136 10.21 -0.45 -0.26
N SER A 137 11.38 -1.10 -0.32
CA SER A 137 11.76 -2.24 0.54
C SER A 137 11.51 -2.00 2.03
N GLY A 138 11.81 -0.80 2.53
CA GLY A 138 11.58 -0.44 3.93
C GLY A 138 10.10 -0.34 4.33
N TRP A 139 9.26 0.26 3.48
CA TRP A 139 7.84 0.47 3.79
C TRP A 139 7.00 -0.80 3.67
N VAL A 140 7.41 -1.74 2.81
CA VAL A 140 6.76 -3.06 2.70
C VAL A 140 6.76 -3.77 4.05
N ILE A 141 7.89 -3.75 4.76
CA ILE A 141 8.03 -4.42 6.06
C ILE A 141 7.06 -3.81 7.06
N TRP A 142 7.09 -2.49 7.24
CA TRP A 142 6.20 -1.81 8.21
C TRP A 142 4.71 -2.00 7.88
N THR A 143 4.33 -1.86 6.61
CA THR A 143 2.95 -2.03 6.16
C THR A 143 2.49 -3.48 6.34
N GLY A 144 3.33 -4.45 5.95
CA GLY A 144 3.07 -5.87 6.12
C GLY A 144 2.96 -6.29 7.59
N THR A 145 3.84 -5.79 8.45
CA THR A 145 3.78 -6.02 9.91
C THR A 145 2.53 -5.41 10.52
N ALA A 146 2.17 -4.17 10.16
CA ALA A 146 0.95 -3.52 10.66
C ALA A 146 -0.30 -4.28 10.20
N TRP A 147 -0.31 -4.77 8.97
CA TRP A 147 -1.37 -5.60 8.42
C TRP A 147 -1.54 -6.92 9.18
N TRP A 148 -0.44 -7.64 9.39
CA TRP A 148 -0.44 -8.89 10.15
C TRP A 148 -0.85 -8.69 11.61
N ALA A 149 -0.30 -7.69 12.28
CA ALA A 149 -0.67 -7.33 13.65
C ALA A 149 -2.17 -7.05 13.75
N THR A 150 -2.72 -6.26 12.83
CA THR A 150 -4.16 -5.96 12.78
C THR A 150 -5.00 -7.22 12.54
N SER A 151 -4.53 -8.13 11.68
CA SER A 151 -5.18 -9.42 11.42
C SER A 151 -5.23 -10.30 12.68
N LEU A 152 -4.11 -10.38 13.42
CA LEU A 152 -4.04 -11.12 14.68
C LEU A 152 -4.95 -10.51 15.75
N ILE A 153 -4.97 -9.18 15.86
CA ILE A 153 -5.91 -8.47 16.75
C ILE A 153 -7.36 -8.81 16.39
N MET A 154 -7.69 -8.80 15.09
CA MET A 154 -9.02 -9.16 14.61
C MET A 154 -9.40 -10.58 15.01
N LEU A 155 -8.51 -11.56 14.81
CA LEU A 155 -8.74 -12.96 15.18
C LEU A 155 -8.87 -13.17 16.69
N ALA A 156 -8.09 -12.46 17.49
CA ALA A 156 -8.16 -12.49 18.95
C ALA A 156 -9.40 -11.78 19.51
N SER A 157 -10.02 -10.89 18.73
CA SER A 157 -11.18 -10.10 19.15
C SER A 157 -12.52 -10.79 18.90
N VAL A 158 -13.59 -10.19 19.45
CA VAL A 158 -14.99 -10.50 19.14
C VAL A 158 -15.58 -9.33 18.35
N PRO A 159 -15.43 -9.29 17.02
CA PRO A 159 -15.87 -8.16 16.21
C PRO A 159 -17.38 -7.93 16.31
N ARG A 160 -17.79 -6.67 16.42
CA ARG A 160 -19.19 -6.27 16.62
C ARG A 160 -19.99 -6.29 15.32
N LEU A 161 -19.44 -5.76 14.23
CA LEU A 161 -20.11 -5.51 12.96
C LEU A 161 -20.20 -6.73 12.04
N GLY A 162 -19.38 -7.75 12.27
CA GLY A 162 -19.35 -8.95 11.46
C GLY A 162 -18.76 -10.12 12.22
N ASN A 163 -18.98 -11.34 11.75
CA ASN A 163 -18.25 -12.49 12.26
C ASN A 163 -16.79 -12.48 11.74
N ARG A 164 -15.94 -13.35 12.30
CA ARG A 164 -14.52 -13.43 11.91
C ARG A 164 -14.33 -13.76 10.42
N TRP A 165 -15.22 -14.57 9.85
CA TRP A 165 -15.20 -14.91 8.43
C TRP A 165 -15.51 -13.71 7.52
N ALA A 166 -16.43 -12.84 7.92
CA ALA A 166 -16.72 -11.63 7.16
C ALA A 166 -15.48 -10.72 7.10
N TRP A 167 -14.81 -10.54 8.24
CA TRP A 167 -13.57 -9.76 8.33
C TRP A 167 -12.41 -10.43 7.60
N PHE A 168 -12.28 -11.75 7.67
CA PHE A 168 -11.30 -12.50 6.91
C PHE A 168 -11.35 -12.13 5.42
N TRP A 169 -12.55 -12.16 4.81
CA TRP A 169 -12.72 -11.77 3.40
C TRP A 169 -12.38 -10.30 3.14
N LEU A 170 -12.77 -9.39 4.02
CA LEU A 170 -12.46 -7.97 3.89
C LEU A 170 -10.95 -7.69 3.94
N PHE A 171 -10.20 -8.45 4.74
CA PHE A 171 -8.74 -8.38 4.76
C PHE A 171 -8.18 -8.98 3.47
N THR A 172 -8.49 -10.23 3.16
CA THR A 172 -7.80 -10.95 2.08
C THR A 172 -8.21 -10.49 0.69
N VAL A 173 -9.50 -10.33 0.42
CA VAL A 173 -10.02 -9.98 -0.92
C VAL A 173 -10.22 -8.49 -1.05
N GLY A 174 -10.77 -7.84 -0.02
CA GLY A 174 -11.14 -6.42 -0.07
C GLY A 174 -9.96 -5.47 0.06
N GLN A 175 -8.80 -5.96 0.51
CA GLN A 175 -7.52 -5.24 0.66
C GLN A 175 -7.55 -3.98 1.55
N ILE A 176 -8.72 -3.48 1.97
CA ILE A 176 -8.84 -2.36 2.93
C ILE A 176 -9.43 -2.79 4.27
N GLY A 177 -9.67 -4.10 4.46
CA GLY A 177 -10.28 -4.65 5.67
C GLY A 177 -9.57 -4.25 6.95
N ALA A 178 -8.23 -4.20 6.95
CA ALA A 178 -7.45 -3.79 8.12
C ALA A 178 -7.73 -2.32 8.51
N ILE A 179 -7.75 -1.41 7.53
CA ILE A 179 -8.07 0.01 7.75
C ILE A 179 -9.50 0.15 8.26
N VAL A 180 -10.47 -0.54 7.63
CA VAL A 180 -11.88 -0.49 8.03
C VAL A 180 -12.10 -1.12 9.41
N PHE A 181 -11.35 -2.16 9.76
CA PHE A 181 -11.39 -2.77 11.09
C PHE A 181 -10.87 -1.82 12.15
N LEU A 182 -9.68 -1.24 11.96
CA LEU A 182 -9.15 -0.18 12.84
C LEU A 182 -10.02 1.09 12.80
N VAL A 183 -10.80 1.26 11.74
CA VAL A 183 -11.95 2.15 11.56
C VAL A 183 -12.95 2.10 12.71
N LEU A 184 -13.52 0.91 12.78
CA LEU A 184 -14.87 0.65 13.28
C LEU A 184 -14.89 -0.22 14.53
N GLU A 185 -13.85 -1.02 14.75
CA GLU A 185 -13.77 -2.05 15.78
C GLU A 185 -12.65 -1.77 16.81
N PRO A 186 -12.87 -2.09 18.10
CA PRO A 186 -14.12 -2.60 18.69
C PRO A 186 -15.19 -1.50 18.86
N ARG A 187 -14.79 -0.24 18.73
CA ARG A 187 -15.66 0.95 18.73
C ARG A 187 -15.22 1.89 17.62
N PRO A 188 -16.12 2.60 16.93
CA PRO A 188 -15.71 3.60 15.94
C PRO A 188 -14.83 4.68 16.57
N LEU A 189 -13.78 5.12 15.86
CA LEU A 189 -12.88 6.16 16.38
C LEU A 189 -13.58 7.49 16.68
N TRP A 190 -14.69 7.77 16.01
CA TRP A 190 -15.50 8.97 16.23
C TRP A 190 -16.55 8.82 17.35
N SER A 191 -16.69 7.64 17.97
CA SER A 191 -17.65 7.44 19.06
C SER A 191 -17.16 8.07 20.35
N ARG A 192 -18.06 8.76 21.08
CA ARG A 192 -17.70 9.38 22.37
C ARG A 192 -17.34 8.31 23.41
N ALA A 193 -16.48 8.67 24.35
CA ALA A 193 -16.11 7.80 25.46
C ALA A 193 -17.37 7.39 26.25
N GLY A 194 -17.71 6.10 26.19
CA GLY A 194 -18.89 5.53 26.85
C GLY A 194 -20.01 5.11 25.90
N GLU A 195 -20.08 5.69 24.70
CA GLU A 195 -21.06 5.29 23.69
C GLU A 195 -20.63 3.98 23.02
N ARG A 196 -21.47 2.96 23.13
CA ARG A 196 -21.39 1.73 22.32
C ARG A 196 -22.63 1.69 21.44
N PRO A 197 -22.60 2.27 20.23
CA PRO A 197 -23.74 2.14 19.33
C PRO A 197 -24.06 0.64 19.15
N ALA A 198 -25.32 0.26 19.28
CA ALA A 198 -25.71 -1.12 19.01
C ALA A 198 -25.55 -1.39 17.50
N PRO A 199 -24.94 -2.51 17.08
CA PRO A 199 -24.91 -2.85 15.66
C PRO A 199 -26.33 -3.18 15.20
N ARG A 200 -26.75 -2.60 14.06
CA ARG A 200 -28.07 -2.87 13.46
C ARG A 200 -28.18 -4.28 12.85
N GLY A 201 -27.06 -4.99 12.72
CA GLY A 201 -26.93 -6.36 12.24
C GLY A 201 -25.46 -6.77 12.19
N ARG A 202 -25.17 -8.07 12.17
CA ARG A 202 -23.80 -8.60 12.01
C ARG A 202 -23.64 -9.18 10.62
N LEU A 203 -22.62 -8.74 9.89
CA LEU A 203 -22.25 -9.30 8.60
C LEU A 203 -21.90 -10.79 8.74
N THR A 204 -22.53 -11.61 7.91
CA THR A 204 -22.18 -13.03 7.77
C THR A 204 -20.95 -13.18 6.87
N GLY A 205 -20.35 -14.38 6.82
CA GLY A 205 -19.17 -14.64 5.99
C GLY A 205 -19.43 -14.40 4.50
N ALA A 206 -20.59 -14.84 3.98
CA ALA A 206 -20.99 -14.62 2.59
C ALA A 206 -21.19 -13.14 2.27
N GLN A 207 -21.83 -12.38 3.18
CA GLN A 207 -21.99 -10.93 3.03
C GLN A 207 -20.64 -10.21 3.07
N GLY A 208 -19.73 -10.64 3.94
CA GLY A 208 -18.36 -10.11 3.99
C GLY A 208 -17.58 -10.38 2.71
N CYS A 209 -17.76 -11.55 2.09
CA CYS A 209 -17.18 -11.87 0.79
C CYS A 209 -17.70 -10.92 -0.31
N LEU A 210 -19.02 -10.78 -0.45
CA LEU A 210 -19.60 -9.83 -1.42
C LEU A 210 -19.15 -8.39 -1.16
N ALA A 211 -19.17 -7.96 0.10
CA ALA A 211 -18.71 -6.63 0.49
C ALA A 211 -17.23 -6.43 0.14
N SER A 212 -16.38 -7.44 0.31
CA SER A 212 -14.95 -7.36 -0.01
C SER A 212 -14.70 -7.15 -1.50
N ILE A 213 -15.47 -7.79 -2.37
CA ILE A 213 -15.35 -7.61 -3.83
C ILE A 213 -15.74 -6.17 -4.21
N VAL A 214 -16.91 -5.72 -3.75
CA VAL A 214 -17.40 -4.35 -4.01
C VAL A 214 -16.41 -3.32 -3.50
N LEU A 215 -15.91 -3.52 -2.28
CA LEU A 215 -14.99 -2.59 -1.64
C LEU A 215 -13.62 -2.59 -2.30
N GLY A 216 -13.14 -3.73 -2.79
CA GLY A 216 -11.92 -3.83 -3.58
C GLY A 216 -12.03 -3.03 -4.89
N LEU A 217 -13.15 -3.16 -5.60
CA LEU A 217 -13.42 -2.37 -6.81
C LEU A 217 -13.49 -0.86 -6.52
N LEU A 218 -14.20 -0.48 -5.45
CA LEU A 218 -14.28 0.93 -5.02
C LEU A 218 -12.92 1.48 -4.60
N SER A 219 -12.08 0.68 -3.95
CA SER A 219 -10.74 1.08 -3.54
C SER A 219 -9.83 1.28 -4.75
N ALA A 220 -9.90 0.39 -5.75
CA ALA A 220 -9.17 0.54 -7.01
C ALA A 220 -9.60 1.81 -7.76
N ALA A 221 -10.91 2.07 -7.83
CA ALA A 221 -11.44 3.29 -8.44
C ALA A 221 -11.01 4.55 -7.65
N GLY A 222 -11.03 4.49 -6.32
CA GLY A 222 -10.57 5.57 -5.45
C GLY A 222 -9.08 5.86 -5.62
N ALA A 223 -8.24 4.83 -5.66
CA ALA A 223 -6.80 4.97 -5.93
C ALA A 223 -6.56 5.63 -7.29
N ALA A 224 -7.33 5.26 -8.32
CA ALA A 224 -7.27 5.91 -9.63
C ALA A 224 -7.69 7.37 -9.63
N GLY A 225 -8.73 7.72 -8.85
CA GLY A 225 -9.11 9.11 -8.65
C GLY A 225 -8.02 9.92 -7.97
N VAL A 226 -7.45 9.40 -6.87
CA VAL A 226 -6.37 10.06 -6.12
C VAL A 226 -5.12 10.25 -6.98
N GLY A 227 -4.72 9.22 -7.74
CA GLY A 227 -3.56 9.32 -8.63
C GLY A 227 -3.73 10.37 -9.71
N ARG A 228 -4.92 10.46 -10.32
CA ARG A 228 -5.23 11.52 -11.29
C ARG A 228 -5.18 12.91 -10.66
N LEU A 229 -5.73 13.07 -9.46
CA LEU A 229 -5.68 14.36 -8.74
C LEU A 229 -4.24 14.73 -8.37
N ALA A 230 -3.44 13.77 -7.92
CA ALA A 230 -2.03 13.98 -7.62
C ALA A 230 -1.26 14.43 -8.87
N GLY A 231 -1.48 13.78 -10.03
CA GLY A 231 -0.91 14.22 -11.30
C GLY A 231 -1.31 15.65 -11.68
N LEU A 232 -2.58 16.04 -11.50
CA LEU A 232 -3.03 17.41 -11.76
C LEU A 232 -2.37 18.45 -10.85
N VAL A 233 -2.05 18.10 -9.60
CA VAL A 233 -1.44 19.01 -8.62
C VAL A 233 0.08 19.08 -8.76
N LEU A 234 0.72 17.96 -9.12
CA LEU A 234 2.18 17.84 -9.15
C LEU A 234 2.79 18.12 -10.52
N GLY A 235 1.99 18.15 -11.59
CA GLY A 235 2.44 18.41 -12.97
C GLY A 235 3.04 17.17 -13.62
#